data_AF-A0A970KWH2-F1
#
_entry.id   AF-A0A970KWH2-F1
#
_cell.length_a   1.000
_cell.length_b   1.000
_cell.length_c   1.000
_cell.angle_alpha   90.00
_cell.angle_beta   90.00
_cell.angle_gamma   90.00
#
_symmetry.space_group_name_H-M   'P 1'
#
loop_
_entity.id
_entity.type
_entity.pdbx_description
1 polymer ?
#
loop_
_entity_poly.entity_id
_entity_poly.type
_entity_poly.pdbx_seq_one_letter_code
_entity_poly.pdbx_strand_id
1 'polypeptide(L)'
;MLTPRDIHEAEFKVVWRGYSPQEVDEFLGKLVQKYEELCQENESLKESLKELQTRLGEYSRMELTIVDTLETAKQTAENLKAVAEREREAILEEARIRAETILQRARERAQESLARLEELQREGESFRFRFRALLEQYLAMLEDSGIGQEQLTKALSETEVASAEEEQ
;
A
#
# COMPACT_ATOMS: atom_id res chain seq x y z
N MET A 1 -73.18 -18.30 1.78
CA MET A 1 -72.92 -19.74 1.93
C MET A 1 -73.77 -20.25 3.06
N LEU A 2 -74.27 -21.48 2.96
CA LEU A 2 -74.97 -22.13 4.06
C LEU A 2 -73.96 -22.41 5.18
N THR A 3 -74.34 -22.14 6.42
CA THR A 3 -73.57 -22.50 7.61
C THR A 3 -73.98 -23.89 8.10
N PRO A 4 -73.15 -24.58 8.92
CA PRO A 4 -73.57 -25.83 9.56
C PRO A 4 -74.92 -25.68 10.30
N ARG A 5 -75.16 -24.49 10.86
CA ARG A 5 -76.41 -24.13 11.52
C ARG A 5 -77.60 -24.01 10.56
N ASP A 6 -77.41 -23.42 9.39
CA ASP A 6 -78.46 -23.32 8.37
C ASP A 6 -78.88 -24.70 7.83
N ILE A 7 -77.97 -25.67 7.85
CA ILE A 7 -78.25 -27.08 7.47
C ILE A 7 -79.02 -27.79 8.59
N HIS A 8 -78.73 -27.47 9.86
CA HIS A 8 -79.40 -28.05 11.01
C HIS A 8 -80.83 -27.53 11.22
N GLU A 9 -81.07 -26.25 10.92
CA GLU A 9 -82.39 -25.60 11.03
C GLU A 9 -83.26 -25.79 9.76
N ALA A 10 -82.84 -26.63 8.82
CA ALA A 10 -83.53 -26.82 7.54
C ALA A 10 -84.84 -27.63 7.71
N GLU A 11 -85.97 -26.98 7.41
CA GLU A 11 -87.29 -27.64 7.43
C GLU A 11 -87.72 -28.11 6.03
N PHE A 12 -88.18 -29.37 5.94
CA PHE A 12 -88.66 -29.97 4.69
C PHE A 12 -90.16 -30.29 4.77
N LYS A 13 -90.90 -29.99 3.70
CA LYS A 13 -92.33 -30.33 3.60
C LYS A 13 -92.51 -31.83 3.38
N VAL A 14 -93.42 -32.44 4.15
CA VAL A 14 -93.79 -33.86 3.99
C VAL A 14 -94.79 -34.02 2.84
N VAL A 15 -94.51 -34.95 1.91
CA VAL A 15 -95.35 -35.24 0.74
C VAL A 15 -95.61 -36.74 0.62
N TRP A 16 -96.76 -37.12 0.06
CA TRP A 16 -97.13 -38.53 -0.13
C TRP A 16 -96.16 -39.20 -1.13
N ARG A 17 -95.51 -40.31 -0.71
CA ARG A 17 -94.34 -40.97 -1.35
C ARG A 17 -93.00 -40.20 -1.30
N GLY A 18 -92.81 -39.30 -0.33
CA GLY A 18 -91.51 -38.65 -0.07
C GLY A 18 -90.50 -39.52 0.68
N TYR A 19 -89.30 -38.98 0.90
CA TYR A 19 -88.26 -39.60 1.73
C TYR A 19 -88.69 -39.70 3.21
N SER A 20 -88.14 -40.69 3.92
CA SER A 20 -88.38 -40.87 5.35
C SER A 20 -87.77 -39.72 6.16
N PRO A 21 -88.54 -38.99 6.99
CA PRO A 21 -88.00 -37.89 7.81
C PRO A 21 -86.84 -38.34 8.70
N GLN A 22 -86.92 -39.54 9.30
CA GLN A 22 -85.87 -40.08 10.17
C GLN A 22 -84.55 -40.33 9.44
N GLU A 23 -84.60 -40.86 8.21
CA GLU A 23 -83.40 -41.09 7.41
C GLU A 23 -82.77 -39.78 6.94
N VAL A 24 -83.61 -38.78 6.61
CA VAL A 24 -83.17 -37.44 6.22
C VAL A 24 -82.50 -36.73 7.39
N ASP A 25 -83.08 -36.79 8.60
CA ASP A 25 -82.51 -36.19 9.81
C ASP A 25 -81.16 -36.84 10.18
N GLU A 26 -81.04 -38.17 10.09
CA GLU A 26 -79.77 -38.86 10.35
C GLU A 26 -78.69 -38.48 9.32
N PHE A 27 -79.08 -38.34 8.06
CA PHE A 27 -78.17 -37.89 6.99
C PHE A 27 -77.75 -36.43 7.19
N LEU A 28 -78.67 -35.54 7.53
CA LEU A 28 -78.39 -34.14 7.84
C LEU A 28 -77.46 -34.01 9.05
N GLY A 29 -77.64 -34.81 10.09
CA GLY A 29 -76.73 -34.85 11.24
C GLY A 29 -75.28 -35.19 10.84
N LYS A 30 -75.10 -36.21 10.00
CA LYS A 30 -73.77 -36.58 9.44
C LYS A 30 -73.22 -35.49 8.53
N LEU A 31 -74.08 -34.84 7.74
CA LEU A 31 -73.71 -33.75 6.85
C LEU A 31 -73.23 -32.52 7.62
N VAL A 32 -73.95 -32.12 8.67
CA VAL A 32 -73.57 -31.00 9.55
C VAL A 32 -72.21 -31.26 10.18
N GLN A 33 -71.99 -32.45 10.76
CA GLN A 33 -70.71 -32.81 11.37
C GLN A 33 -69.56 -32.74 10.36
N LYS A 34 -69.73 -33.32 9.16
CA LYS A 34 -68.70 -33.28 8.11
C LYS A 34 -68.47 -31.87 7.58
N TYR A 35 -69.51 -31.06 7.48
CA TYR A 35 -69.41 -29.69 7.01
C TYR A 35 -68.67 -28.81 8.02
N GLU A 36 -68.91 -29.01 9.31
CA GLU A 36 -68.21 -28.33 10.40
C GLU A 36 -66.72 -28.70 10.44
N GLU A 37 -66.38 -30.00 10.32
CA GLU A 37 -65.00 -30.47 10.15
C GLU A 37 -64.31 -29.77 8.95
N LEU A 38 -65.00 -29.70 7.80
CA LEU A 38 -64.48 -29.07 6.59
C LEU A 38 -64.25 -27.57 6.77
N CYS A 39 -65.15 -26.88 7.48
CA CYS A 39 -65.01 -25.46 7.79
C CYS A 39 -63.80 -25.20 8.69
N GLN A 40 -63.61 -26.00 9.75
CA GLN A 40 -62.45 -25.88 10.65
C GLN A 40 -61.14 -26.16 9.91
N GLU A 41 -61.10 -27.21 9.08
CA GLU A 41 -59.93 -27.51 8.25
C GLU A 41 -59.63 -26.35 7.29
N ASN A 42 -60.65 -25.78 6.64
CA ASN A 42 -60.49 -24.64 5.75
C ASN A 42 -59.93 -23.40 6.45
N GLU A 43 -60.39 -23.10 7.66
CA GLU A 43 -59.87 -22.01 8.48
C GLU A 43 -58.40 -22.25 8.87
N SER A 44 -58.06 -23.45 9.34
CA SER A 44 -56.67 -23.79 9.69
C SER A 44 -55.72 -23.71 8.48
N LEU A 45 -56.17 -24.15 7.31
CA LEU A 45 -55.41 -24.05 6.06
C LEU A 45 -55.22 -22.60 5.63
N LYS A 46 -56.24 -21.75 5.74
CA LYS A 46 -56.14 -20.31 5.45
C LYS A 46 -55.17 -19.62 6.38
N GLU A 47 -55.19 -19.95 7.66
CA GLU A 47 -54.25 -19.38 8.65
C GLU A 47 -52.81 -19.80 8.34
N SER A 48 -52.59 -21.09 8.07
CA SER A 48 -51.28 -21.61 7.65
C SER A 48 -50.77 -20.94 6.37
N LEU A 49 -51.66 -20.75 5.39
CA LEU A 49 -51.33 -20.09 4.12
C LEU A 49 -50.91 -18.64 4.35
N LYS A 50 -51.63 -17.91 5.22
CA LYS A 50 -51.31 -16.53 5.59
C LYS A 50 -49.95 -16.45 6.31
N GLU A 51 -49.66 -17.39 7.20
CA GLU A 51 -48.36 -17.46 7.87
C GLU A 51 -47.22 -17.73 6.88
N LEU A 52 -47.38 -18.71 5.98
CA LEU A 52 -46.40 -19.00 4.94
C LEU A 52 -46.16 -17.81 4.02
N GLN A 53 -47.22 -17.11 3.59
CA GLN A 53 -47.09 -15.89 2.78
C GLN A 53 -46.31 -14.80 3.49
N THR A 54 -46.53 -14.64 4.80
CA THR A 54 -45.81 -13.65 5.61
C THR A 54 -44.33 -13.98 5.67
N ARG A 55 -43.98 -15.24 5.97
CA ARG A 55 -42.58 -15.71 6.00
C ARG A 55 -41.91 -15.56 4.63
N LEU A 56 -42.62 -15.85 3.55
CA LEU A 56 -42.08 -15.71 2.18
C LEU A 56 -41.78 -14.24 1.83
N GLY A 57 -42.63 -13.32 2.29
CA GLY A 57 -42.39 -11.89 2.17
C GLY A 57 -41.21 -11.38 3.02
N GLU A 58 -40.96 -11.99 4.18
CA GLU A 58 -39.76 -11.73 4.99
C GLU A 58 -38.49 -12.24 4.29
N TYR A 59 -38.52 -13.48 3.77
CA TYR A 59 -37.39 -14.03 3.02
C TYR A 59 -37.07 -13.22 1.77
N SER A 60 -38.08 -12.77 1.03
CA SER A 60 -37.87 -11.92 -0.16
C SER A 60 -37.20 -10.59 0.21
N ARG A 61 -37.58 -9.98 1.34
CA ARG A 61 -36.95 -8.75 1.83
C ARG A 61 -35.52 -8.97 2.31
N MET A 62 -35.27 -10.10 2.96
CA MET A 62 -33.94 -10.49 3.39
C MET A 62 -33.02 -10.75 2.19
N GLU A 63 -33.52 -11.44 1.15
CA GLU A 63 -32.79 -11.69 -0.09
C GLU A 63 -32.39 -10.37 -0.76
N LEU A 64 -33.32 -9.42 -0.92
CA LEU A 64 -33.02 -8.09 -1.47
C LEU A 64 -31.94 -7.37 -0.67
N THR A 65 -32.01 -7.44 0.66
CA THR A 65 -31.02 -6.82 1.55
C THR A 65 -29.64 -7.46 1.39
N ILE A 66 -29.58 -8.79 1.27
CA ILE A 66 -28.34 -9.53 1.05
C ILE A 66 -27.72 -9.13 -0.29
N VAL A 67 -28.54 -9.04 -1.35
CA VAL A 67 -28.06 -8.65 -2.69
C VAL A 67 -27.47 -7.23 -2.65
N ASP A 68 -28.17 -6.27 -2.07
CA ASP A 68 -27.70 -4.89 -1.91
C ASP A 68 -26.41 -4.81 -1.06
N THR A 69 -26.37 -5.56 0.04
CA THR A 69 -25.16 -5.65 0.89
C THR A 69 -23.98 -6.26 0.13
N LEU A 70 -24.22 -7.26 -0.73
CA LEU A 70 -23.18 -7.91 -1.51
C LEU A 70 -22.67 -7.01 -2.63
N GLU A 71 -23.55 -6.24 -3.27
CA GLU A 71 -23.21 -5.25 -4.28
C GLU A 71 -22.37 -4.12 -3.69
N THR A 72 -22.80 -3.56 -2.56
CA THR A 72 -22.04 -2.52 -1.84
C THR A 72 -20.69 -3.04 -1.34
N ALA A 73 -20.62 -4.27 -0.83
CA ALA A 73 -19.35 -4.90 -0.44
C ALA A 73 -18.41 -5.07 -1.65
N LYS A 74 -18.93 -5.53 -2.80
CA LYS A 74 -18.16 -5.66 -4.04
C LYS A 74 -17.61 -4.30 -4.49
N GLN A 75 -18.46 -3.27 -4.52
CA GLN A 75 -18.04 -1.94 -4.95
C GLN A 75 -17.02 -1.32 -4.00
N THR A 76 -17.15 -1.57 -2.70
CA THR A 76 -16.16 -1.16 -1.70
C THR A 76 -14.82 -1.86 -1.92
N ALA A 77 -14.83 -3.17 -2.22
CA ALA A 77 -13.61 -3.91 -2.52
C ALA A 77 -12.92 -3.42 -3.80
N GLU A 78 -13.68 -3.12 -4.85
CA GLU A 78 -13.16 -2.54 -6.10
C GLU A 78 -12.55 -1.14 -5.87
N ASN A 79 -13.24 -0.29 -5.11
CA ASN A 79 -12.73 1.03 -4.75
C ASN A 79 -11.44 0.93 -3.92
N LEU A 80 -11.39 0.03 -2.93
CA LEU A 80 -10.21 -0.19 -2.11
C LEU A 80 -9.02 -0.65 -2.96
N LYS A 81 -9.26 -1.56 -3.91
CA LYS A 81 -8.24 -2.01 -4.86
C LYS A 81 -7.72 -0.86 -5.71
N ALA A 82 -8.60 -0.03 -6.25
CA ALA A 82 -8.21 1.12 -7.07
C ALA A 82 -7.41 2.16 -6.28
N VAL A 83 -7.76 2.41 -5.01
CA VAL A 83 -6.99 3.28 -4.12
C VAL A 83 -5.61 2.70 -3.84
N ALA A 84 -5.52 1.42 -3.49
CA ALA A 84 -4.25 0.75 -3.24
C ALA A 84 -3.32 0.75 -4.47
N GLU A 85 -3.86 0.58 -5.68
CA GLU A 85 -3.09 0.66 -6.92
C GLU A 85 -2.51 2.06 -7.15
N ARG A 86 -3.30 3.12 -6.92
CA ARG A 86 -2.84 4.51 -7.02
C ARG A 86 -1.78 4.85 -5.97
N GLU A 87 -1.98 4.43 -4.71
CA GLU A 87 -1.00 4.63 -3.66
C GLU A 87 0.32 3.92 -3.96
N ARG A 88 0.24 2.68 -4.45
CA ARG A 88 1.42 1.92 -4.90
C ARG A 88 2.19 2.68 -5.98
N GLU A 89 1.50 3.22 -6.98
CA GLU A 89 2.13 3.99 -8.05
C GLU A 89 2.78 5.28 -7.53
N ALA A 90 2.10 6.00 -6.63
CA ALA A 90 2.66 7.18 -5.99
C ALA A 90 3.92 6.88 -5.19
N ILE A 91 3.93 5.78 -4.42
CA ILE A 91 5.11 5.33 -3.65
C ILE A 91 6.27 4.98 -4.58
N LEU A 92 6.00 4.25 -5.67
CA LEU A 92 7.03 3.88 -6.63
C LEU A 92 7.64 5.11 -7.31
N GLU A 93 6.81 6.07 -7.68
CA GLU A 93 7.27 7.29 -8.32
C GLU A 93 8.08 8.17 -7.36
N GLU A 94 7.62 8.32 -6.12
CA GLU A 94 8.36 9.01 -5.08
C GLU A 94 9.72 8.33 -4.81
N ALA A 95 9.75 6.99 -4.74
CA ALA A 95 10.98 6.24 -4.55
C ALA A 95 11.96 6.45 -5.71
N ARG A 96 11.48 6.50 -6.96
CA ARG A 96 12.31 6.80 -8.14
C ARG A 96 12.91 8.19 -8.08
N ILE A 97 12.09 9.21 -7.82
CA ILE A 97 12.55 10.61 -7.72
C ILE A 97 13.60 10.75 -6.62
N ARG A 98 13.37 10.12 -5.45
CA ARG A 98 14.34 10.10 -4.35
C ARG A 98 15.64 9.42 -4.74
N ALA A 99 15.58 8.27 -5.42
CA ALA A 99 16.75 7.55 -5.89
C ALA A 99 17.56 8.38 -6.90
N GLU A 100 16.90 8.99 -7.88
CA GLU A 100 17.54 9.89 -8.85
C GLU A 100 18.22 11.09 -8.16
N THR A 101 17.54 11.70 -7.19
CA THR A 101 18.10 12.81 -6.40
C THR A 101 19.35 12.38 -5.63
N ILE A 102 19.35 11.18 -5.02
CA ILE A 102 20.51 10.63 -4.31
C ILE A 102 21.66 10.40 -5.28
N LEU A 103 21.39 9.78 -6.44
CA LEU A 103 22.41 9.53 -7.47
C LEU A 103 23.01 10.83 -8.00
N GLN A 104 22.18 11.85 -8.23
CA GLN A 104 22.63 13.15 -8.71
C GLN A 104 23.54 13.82 -7.69
N ARG A 105 23.14 13.87 -6.41
CA ARG A 105 23.98 14.41 -5.32
C ARG A 105 25.28 13.64 -5.15
N ALA A 106 25.26 12.31 -5.31
CA ALA A 106 26.46 11.50 -5.23
C ALA A 106 27.42 11.82 -6.39
N ARG A 107 26.91 12.02 -7.61
CA ARG A 107 27.71 12.43 -8.77
C ARG A 107 28.32 13.81 -8.59
N GLU A 108 27.54 14.78 -8.10
CA GLU A 108 28.02 16.14 -7.82
C GLU A 108 29.16 16.12 -6.80
N ARG A 109 29.00 15.40 -5.68
CA ARG A 109 30.05 15.23 -4.67
C ARG A 109 31.30 14.54 -5.21
N ALA A 110 31.13 13.54 -6.08
CA ALA A 110 32.26 12.86 -6.71
C ALA A 110 33.03 13.81 -7.63
N GLN A 111 32.33 14.62 -8.43
CA GLN A 111 32.94 15.64 -9.28
C GLN A 111 33.67 16.72 -8.47
N GLU A 112 33.05 17.20 -7.39
CA GLU A 112 33.69 18.16 -6.47
C GLU A 112 34.96 17.58 -5.84
N SER A 113 34.91 16.31 -5.42
CA SER A 113 36.08 15.62 -4.86
C SER A 113 37.21 15.46 -5.88
N LEU A 114 36.89 15.12 -7.13
CA LEU A 114 37.87 15.03 -8.22
C LEU A 114 38.49 16.39 -8.52
N ALA A 115 37.68 17.45 -8.64
CA ALA A 115 38.18 18.80 -8.85
C ALA A 115 39.11 19.26 -7.71
N ARG A 116 38.76 18.93 -6.46
CA ARG A 116 39.59 19.23 -5.30
C ARG A 116 40.92 18.47 -5.31
N LEU A 117 40.92 17.22 -5.75
CA LEU A 117 42.15 16.45 -5.93
C LEU A 117 43.07 17.07 -6.99
N GLU A 118 42.52 17.49 -8.13
CA GLU A 118 43.28 18.16 -9.18
C GLU A 118 43.88 19.49 -8.70
N GLU A 119 43.12 20.26 -7.91
CA GLU A 119 43.60 21.50 -7.30
C GLU A 119 44.76 21.25 -6.33
N LEU A 120 44.63 20.28 -5.42
CA LEU A 120 45.71 19.90 -4.50
C LEU A 120 46.96 19.41 -5.23
N GLN A 121 46.81 18.67 -6.32
CA GLN A 121 47.93 18.23 -7.15
C GLN A 121 48.67 19.42 -7.75
N ARG A 122 47.94 20.39 -8.33
CA ARG A 122 48.53 21.63 -8.87
C ARG A 122 49.23 22.46 -7.80
N GLU A 123 48.63 22.59 -6.61
CA GLU A 123 49.25 23.27 -5.47
C GLU A 123 50.56 22.57 -5.05
N GLY A 124 50.54 21.24 -4.99
CA GLY A 124 51.71 20.43 -4.67
C GLY A 124 52.84 20.57 -5.70
N GLU A 125 52.53 20.55 -6.99
CA GLU A 125 53.49 20.79 -8.07
C GLU A 125 54.08 22.20 -8.01
N SER A 126 53.23 23.22 -7.81
CA SER A 126 53.67 24.61 -7.64
C SER A 126 54.57 24.79 -6.41
N PHE A 127 54.24 24.12 -5.30
CA PHE A 127 55.09 24.13 -4.12
C PHE A 127 56.45 23.48 -4.41
N ARG A 128 56.48 22.31 -5.04
CA ARG A 128 57.74 21.64 -5.43
C ARG A 128 58.58 22.50 -6.36
N PHE A 129 57.98 23.15 -7.34
CA PHE A 129 58.67 24.06 -8.26
C PHE A 129 59.28 25.26 -7.51
N ARG A 130 58.48 25.94 -6.67
CA ARG A 130 58.94 27.08 -5.86
C ARG A 130 60.05 26.67 -4.88
N PHE A 131 59.92 25.52 -4.24
CA PHE A 131 60.92 25.01 -3.31
C PHE A 131 62.23 24.66 -4.00
N ARG A 132 62.16 24.03 -5.18
CA ARG A 132 63.34 23.75 -6.01
C ARG A 132 64.05 25.04 -6.44
N ALA A 133 63.30 26.02 -6.94
CA ALA A 133 63.86 27.31 -7.34
C ALA A 133 64.56 28.03 -6.17
N LEU A 134 63.98 27.95 -4.96
CA LEU A 134 64.59 28.51 -3.75
C LEU A 134 65.91 27.80 -3.39
N LEU A 135 65.96 26.47 -3.47
CA LEU A 135 67.20 25.71 -3.23
C LEU A 135 68.27 26.02 -4.29
N GLU A 136 67.90 26.11 -5.56
CA GLU A 136 68.80 26.50 -6.64
C GLU A 136 69.33 27.93 -6.43
N GLN A 137 68.50 28.85 -5.95
CA GLN A 137 68.94 30.20 -5.56
C GLN A 137 69.96 30.17 -4.42
N TYR A 138 69.74 29.39 -3.37
CA TYR A 138 70.70 29.25 -2.26
C TYR A 138 72.01 28.59 -2.70
N LEU A 139 71.95 27.59 -3.58
CA LEU A 139 73.15 26.97 -4.16
C LEU A 139 73.94 27.96 -5.00
N ALA A 140 73.27 28.71 -5.88
CA ALA A 140 73.92 29.75 -6.68
C ALA A 140 74.56 30.82 -5.79
N MET A 141 73.89 31.21 -4.69
CA MET A 141 74.47 32.13 -3.72
C MET A 141 75.72 31.55 -3.05
N LEU A 142 75.76 30.26 -2.73
CA LEU A 142 76.94 29.60 -2.15
C LEU A 142 78.09 29.45 -3.16
N GLU A 143 77.78 29.21 -4.43
CA GLU A 143 78.76 29.15 -5.52
C GLU A 143 79.35 30.54 -5.83
N ASP A 144 78.50 31.57 -5.91
CA ASP A 144 78.90 32.97 -6.07
C ASP A 144 79.62 33.51 -4.83
N SER A 145 79.30 32.94 -3.65
CA SER A 145 79.98 33.31 -2.41
C SER A 145 81.46 33.02 -2.45
N GLY A 146 82.03 32.21 -3.38
CA GLY A 146 83.43 32.25 -3.82
C GLY A 146 84.56 32.23 -2.75
N ILE A 147 84.22 32.15 -1.47
CA ILE A 147 85.11 32.39 -0.33
C ILE A 147 85.99 31.16 -0.10
N GLY A 148 85.64 30.01 -0.69
CA GLY A 148 86.42 28.79 -0.58
C GLY A 148 87.71 28.80 -1.40
N GLN A 149 87.65 29.12 -2.70
CA GLN A 149 88.79 28.83 -3.58
C GLN A 149 89.89 29.89 -3.53
N GLU A 150 89.55 31.16 -3.40
CA GLU A 150 90.55 32.25 -3.34
C GLU A 150 91.26 32.32 -1.98
N GLN A 151 90.57 32.00 -0.87
CA GLN A 151 91.19 31.97 0.45
C GLN A 151 92.01 30.69 0.69
N LEU A 152 91.60 29.54 0.15
CA LEU A 152 92.39 28.30 0.24
C LEU A 152 93.67 28.38 -0.60
N THR A 153 93.61 28.96 -1.79
CA THR A 153 94.81 29.15 -2.63
C THR A 153 95.77 30.16 -2.02
N LYS A 154 95.26 31.25 -1.43
CA LYS A 154 96.10 32.23 -0.73
C LYS A 154 96.74 31.64 0.53
N ALA A 155 95.98 30.91 1.35
CA ALA A 155 96.53 30.22 2.54
C ALA A 155 97.59 29.18 2.16
N LEU A 156 97.38 28.38 1.11
CA LEU A 156 98.37 27.41 0.63
C LEU A 156 99.65 28.11 0.14
N SER A 157 99.53 29.22 -0.60
CA SER A 157 100.69 29.99 -1.06
C SER A 157 101.46 30.67 0.08
N GLU A 158 100.77 31.13 1.13
CA GLU A 158 101.42 31.75 2.30
C GLU A 158 102.15 30.71 3.16
N THR A 159 101.68 29.45 3.24
CA THR A 159 102.43 28.36 3.89
C THR A 159 103.64 27.88 3.10
N GLU A 160 103.58 27.83 1.77
CA GLU A 160 104.72 27.42 0.94
C GLU A 160 105.86 28.44 1.00
N VAL A 161 105.55 29.75 1.05
CA VAL A 161 106.57 30.81 1.17
C VAL A 161 107.20 30.83 2.57
N ALA A 162 106.42 30.60 3.64
CA ALA A 162 106.97 30.52 4.99
C ALA A 162 107.92 29.32 5.19
N SER A 163 107.68 28.18 4.53
CA SER A 163 108.59 27.03 4.56
C SER A 163 109.89 27.20 3.76
N ALA A 164 109.95 28.18 2.84
CA ALA A 164 111.14 28.47 2.03
C ALA A 164 112.05 29.55 2.66
N GLU A 165 111.53 30.35 3.60
CA GLU A 165 112.31 31.38 4.31
C GLU A 165 112.97 30.87 5.60
N GLU A 166 112.59 29.70 6.14
CA GLU A 166 113.23 29.10 7.33
C GLU A 166 114.48 28.23 7.00
N GLU A 167 114.85 28.05 5.73
CA GLU A 167 116.03 27.26 5.31
C GLU A 167 117.24 28.09 4.81
N GLN A 168 117.28 29.42 5.03
CA GLN A 168 118.48 30.25 4.75
C GLN A 168 119.29 30.61 5.99
#